data_AF-A0A1I2Y6U5-F1
#
_entry.id   AF-A0A1I2Y6U5-F1
#
_cell.length_a   1.000
_cell.length_b   1.000
_cell.length_c   1.000
_cell.angle_alpha   90.00
_cell.angle_beta   90.00
_cell.angle_gamma   90.00
#
_symmetry.space_group_name_H-M   'P 1'
#
loop_
_entity.id
_entity.type
_entity.pdbx_description
1 polymer ?
#
loop_
_entity_poly.entity_id
_entity_poly.type
_entity_poly.pdbx_seq_one_letter_code
_entity_poly.pdbx_strand_id
1 'polypeptide(L)'
;MPVVRSGLGNFFVQRNRPLMWQEAEEEASLSFYMLPENWMKKPDKLKKRLPEWLEWAGSSGQLWLAPEIRRIYAWRPGVPETELMRLFWKEQKSCRSMIVVMPDFGKEDFYEEIGEEADCLRQFLGEDYGALNGLLLISRVLENEEIQISLEEEVPYYAHIYQDAGLPVICAGTAAAHGFDDGICIDMRPGYRIPFRKLPRKLLYLDMTSDPEKERLLSVKRKDICYVSALNFLDTYVRKRYNTNRY
;
A
#
# COMPACT_ATOMS: atom_id res chain seq x y z
N MET A 1 31.27 -17.03 15.49
CA MET A 1 31.31 -15.79 16.31
C MET A 1 32.74 -15.52 16.74
N PRO A 2 33.20 -14.28 16.58
CA PRO A 2 33.60 -13.51 17.75
C PRO A 2 32.78 -12.23 17.89
N VAL A 3 32.52 -11.90 19.15
CA VAL A 3 31.75 -10.76 19.64
C VAL A 3 32.58 -9.48 19.48
N VAL A 4 32.08 -8.51 18.72
CA VAL A 4 32.60 -7.14 18.77
C VAL A 4 31.78 -6.38 19.81
N ARG A 5 32.34 -6.22 21.01
CA ARG A 5 31.90 -5.17 21.94
C ARG A 5 32.27 -3.82 21.31
N SER A 6 31.29 -3.10 20.77
CA SER A 6 31.50 -1.74 20.29
C SER A 6 31.63 -0.79 21.48
N GLY A 7 32.89 -0.47 21.81
CA GLY A 7 33.21 0.70 22.62
C GLY A 7 32.75 2.00 21.94
N LEU A 8 32.61 3.05 22.75
CA LEU A 8 32.23 4.43 22.44
C LEU A 8 33.18 5.16 21.44
N GLY A 9 33.44 4.56 20.27
CA GLY A 9 34.59 4.91 19.44
C GLY A 9 34.33 5.26 17.98
N ASN A 10 33.09 5.27 17.46
CA ASN A 10 32.82 5.54 16.03
C ASN A 10 31.63 6.47 15.71
N PHE A 11 31.08 7.20 16.69
CA PHE A 11 29.96 8.12 16.43
C PHE A 11 30.37 9.47 15.80
N PHE A 12 31.67 9.77 15.69
CA PHE A 12 32.14 11.11 15.29
C PHE A 12 32.31 11.33 13.78
N VAL A 13 32.32 10.29 12.95
CA VAL A 13 32.58 10.41 11.49
C VAL A 13 31.30 10.59 10.65
N GLN A 14 30.11 10.32 11.20
CA GLN A 14 28.83 10.38 10.46
C GLN A 14 28.05 11.70 10.56
N ARG A 15 28.59 12.78 11.15
CA ARG A 15 27.83 14.02 11.40
C ARG A 15 27.24 14.71 10.14
N ASN A 16 27.63 14.29 8.94
CA ASN A 16 27.18 14.87 7.67
C ASN A 16 26.58 13.85 6.67
N ARG A 17 26.37 12.59 7.05
CA ARG A 17 25.71 11.59 6.19
C ARG A 17 24.53 10.96 6.92
N PRO A 18 23.42 10.65 6.25
CA PRO A 18 22.30 9.94 6.87
C PRO A 18 22.72 8.59 7.45
N LEU A 19 22.20 8.27 8.63
CA LEU A 19 22.32 6.92 9.20
C LEU A 19 21.37 6.00 8.43
N MET A 20 21.83 4.80 8.11
CA MET A 20 21.07 3.84 7.33
C MET A 20 21.00 2.51 8.07
N TRP A 21 19.84 1.89 8.05
CA TRP A 21 19.66 0.50 8.47
C TRP A 21 18.63 -0.16 7.58
N GLN A 22 18.72 -1.48 7.49
CA GLN A 22 17.83 -2.30 6.68
C GLN A 22 17.12 -3.30 7.58
N GLU A 23 15.84 -3.48 7.34
CA GLU A 23 15.04 -4.54 7.93
C GLU A 23 14.39 -5.32 6.80
N ALA A 24 14.57 -6.64 6.82
CA ALA A 24 13.85 -7.55 5.94
C ALA A 24 12.65 -8.08 6.71
N GLU A 25 11.46 -7.79 6.21
CA GLU A 25 10.23 -8.46 6.62
C GLU A 25 9.99 -9.68 5.74
N GLU A 26 9.01 -10.50 6.11
CA GLU A 26 8.58 -11.65 5.32
C GLU A 26 8.20 -11.25 3.89
N GLU A 27 7.54 -10.10 3.73
CA GLU A 27 7.04 -9.63 2.43
C GLU A 27 7.93 -8.57 1.77
N ALA A 28 8.54 -7.66 2.55
CA ALA A 28 9.21 -6.47 2.01
C ALA A 28 10.55 -6.18 2.69
N SER A 29 11.53 -5.71 1.92
CA SER A 29 12.79 -5.19 2.45
C SER A 29 12.73 -3.67 2.54
N LEU A 30 12.93 -3.13 3.75
CA LEU A 30 12.82 -1.71 4.04
C LEU A 30 14.19 -1.15 4.41
N SER A 31 14.60 -0.13 3.66
CA SER A 31 15.77 0.68 3.99
C SER A 31 15.33 1.99 4.65
N PHE A 32 15.75 2.19 5.89
CA PHE A 32 15.45 3.39 6.64
C PHE A 32 16.63 4.34 6.66
N TYR A 33 16.33 5.62 6.51
CA TYR A 33 17.34 6.67 6.44
C TYR A 33 17.02 7.78 7.42
N MET A 34 17.88 7.98 8.41
CA MET A 34 17.77 9.07 9.37
C MET A 34 18.70 10.20 8.98
N LEU A 35 18.10 11.34 8.60
CA LEU A 35 18.87 12.54 8.24
C LEU A 35 19.58 13.13 9.47
N PRO A 36 20.80 13.69 9.30
CA PRO A 36 21.53 14.32 10.39
C PRO A 36 20.75 15.49 11.03
N GLU A 37 20.78 15.58 12.37
CA GLU A 37 20.05 16.62 13.12
C GLU A 37 20.46 18.05 12.73
N ASN A 38 21.73 18.26 12.39
CA ASN A 38 22.25 19.54 11.90
C ASN A 38 21.70 19.96 10.54
N TRP A 39 21.24 19.01 9.71
CA TRP A 39 20.53 19.30 8.46
C TRP A 39 19.12 19.77 8.79
N MET A 40 18.43 19.05 9.69
CA MET A 40 17.08 19.39 10.15
C MET A 40 16.99 20.78 10.81
N LYS A 41 18.06 21.19 11.52
CA LYS A 41 18.17 22.53 12.15
C LYS A 41 18.42 23.68 11.16
N LYS A 42 18.69 23.40 9.87
CA LYS A 42 19.03 24.42 8.84
C LYS A 42 18.20 24.21 7.57
N PRO A 43 16.93 24.68 7.53
CA PRO A 43 15.99 24.40 6.44
C PRO A 43 16.52 24.74 5.04
N ASP A 44 17.22 25.87 4.88
CA ASP A 44 17.77 26.29 3.58
C ASP A 44 18.89 25.37 3.08
N LYS A 45 19.70 24.83 3.99
CA LYS A 45 20.75 23.87 3.62
C LYS A 45 20.15 22.51 3.30
N LEU A 46 19.11 22.10 4.04
CA LEU A 46 18.39 20.86 3.80
C LEU A 46 17.70 20.89 2.44
N LYS A 47 16.96 21.97 2.10
CA LYS A 47 16.33 22.13 0.77
C LYS A 47 17.32 22.01 -0.40
N LYS A 48 18.57 22.45 -0.22
CA LYS A 48 19.61 22.33 -1.25
C LYS A 48 20.19 20.93 -1.40
N ARG A 49 20.34 20.18 -0.30
CA ARG A 49 20.97 18.85 -0.29
C ARG A 49 20.00 17.70 -0.49
N LEU A 50 18.75 17.91 -0.10
CA LEU A 50 17.73 16.88 -0.09
C LEU A 50 17.48 16.30 -1.50
N PRO A 51 17.35 17.07 -2.58
CA PRO A 51 17.05 16.51 -3.91
C PRO A 51 18.05 15.46 -4.38
N GLU A 52 19.35 15.79 -4.36
CA GLU A 52 20.44 14.87 -4.74
C GLU A 52 20.43 13.60 -3.88
N TRP A 53 20.16 13.77 -2.59
CA TRP A 53 20.13 12.63 -1.67
C TRP A 53 18.88 11.75 -1.84
N LEU A 54 17.72 12.35 -2.12
CA LEU A 54 16.48 11.60 -2.41
C LEU A 54 16.59 10.85 -3.74
N GLU A 55 17.23 11.43 -4.76
CA GLU A 55 17.52 10.75 -6.02
C GLU A 55 18.42 9.53 -5.80
N TRP A 56 19.49 9.69 -5.02
CA TRP A 56 20.35 8.57 -4.64
C TRP A 56 19.59 7.48 -3.86
N ALA A 57 18.81 7.85 -2.84
CA ALA A 57 18.05 6.89 -2.02
C ALA A 57 16.97 6.16 -2.84
N GLY A 58 16.27 6.88 -3.73
CA GLY A 58 15.24 6.35 -4.61
C GLY A 58 15.75 5.48 -5.76
N SER A 59 17.06 5.46 -6.03
CA SER A 59 17.66 4.59 -7.07
C SER A 59 17.47 3.09 -6.83
N SER A 60 17.10 2.71 -5.60
CA SER A 60 16.99 1.32 -5.16
C SER A 60 15.56 0.85 -4.90
N GLY A 61 14.55 1.72 -5.11
CA GLY A 61 13.14 1.38 -4.88
C GLY A 61 12.29 2.61 -4.54
N GLN A 62 11.04 2.36 -4.14
CA GLN A 62 10.11 3.44 -3.77
C GLN A 62 10.52 4.20 -2.51
N LEU A 63 10.46 5.54 -2.59
CA LEU A 63 10.88 6.44 -1.53
C LEU A 63 9.70 7.04 -0.78
N TRP A 64 9.69 6.87 0.54
CA TRP A 64 8.67 7.41 1.45
C TRP A 64 9.31 8.39 2.43
N LEU A 65 8.79 9.62 2.47
CA LEU A 65 9.37 10.69 3.29
C LEU A 65 8.62 10.83 4.62
N ALA A 66 9.30 11.09 5.74
CA ALA A 66 8.61 11.40 7.00
C ALA A 66 7.86 12.75 6.94
N PRO A 67 6.80 12.96 7.75
CA PRO A 67 6.01 14.19 7.76
C PRO A 67 6.83 15.48 7.89
N GLU A 68 7.92 15.45 8.65
CA GLU A 68 8.83 16.58 8.88
C GLU A 68 9.53 17.01 7.59
N ILE A 69 9.84 16.06 6.70
CA ILE A 69 10.49 16.30 5.41
C ILE A 69 9.46 16.78 4.37
N ARG A 70 8.26 16.21 4.37
CA ARG A 70 7.15 16.63 3.49
C ARG A 70 6.78 18.11 3.65
N ARG A 71 7.00 18.69 4.84
CA ARG A 71 6.75 20.12 5.13
C ARG A 71 7.71 21.08 4.42
N ILE A 72 8.90 20.61 4.07
CA ILE A 72 9.97 21.44 3.50
C ILE A 72 10.28 21.10 2.03
N TYR A 73 9.80 19.94 1.56
CA TYR A 73 10.01 19.43 0.22
C TYR A 73 8.69 18.94 -0.36
N ALA A 74 8.30 19.49 -1.51
CA ALA A 74 7.10 19.10 -2.20
C ALA A 74 7.27 17.66 -2.72
N TRP A 75 6.60 16.73 -2.09
CA TRP A 75 6.59 15.32 -2.43
C TRP A 75 5.18 14.78 -2.35
N ARG A 76 4.86 13.85 -3.23
CA ARG A 76 3.58 13.13 -3.23
C ARG A 76 3.87 11.63 -3.12
N PRO A 77 3.13 10.90 -2.28
CA PRO A 77 3.26 9.46 -2.24
C PRO A 77 2.86 8.86 -3.59
N GLY A 78 3.64 7.89 -4.05
CA GLY A 78 3.19 6.96 -5.07
C GLY A 78 2.30 5.88 -4.46
N VAL A 79 1.71 5.05 -5.32
CA VAL A 79 1.05 3.80 -4.88
C VAL A 79 2.16 2.81 -4.47
N PRO A 80 2.11 2.20 -3.27
CA PRO A 80 3.08 1.20 -2.83
C PRO A 80 3.28 0.07 -3.83
N GLU A 81 4.48 -0.52 -3.88
CA GLU A 81 4.71 -1.82 -4.53
C GLU A 81 3.86 -2.93 -3.85
N THR A 82 3.55 -3.99 -4.60
CA THR A 82 2.61 -5.04 -4.19
C THR A 82 3.06 -5.76 -2.92
N GLU A 83 4.36 -5.98 -2.74
CA GLU A 83 4.97 -6.53 -1.53
C GLU A 83 4.69 -5.67 -0.29
N LEU A 84 4.81 -4.34 -0.44
CA LEU A 84 4.53 -3.40 0.64
C LEU A 84 3.04 -3.30 0.93
N MET A 85 2.19 -3.36 -0.11
CA MET A 85 0.74 -3.46 0.07
C MET A 85 0.35 -4.73 0.83
N ARG A 86 0.98 -5.87 0.51
CA ARG A 86 0.72 -7.15 1.17
C ARG A 86 1.15 -7.12 2.64
N LEU A 87 2.32 -6.57 2.95
CA LEU A 87 2.72 -6.30 4.34
C LEU A 87 1.68 -5.45 5.08
N PHE A 88 1.21 -4.37 4.45
CA PHE A 88 0.20 -3.50 5.04
C PHE A 88 -1.11 -4.26 5.29
N TRP A 89 -1.58 -5.08 4.34
CA TRP A 89 -2.74 -5.94 4.52
C TRP A 89 -2.56 -6.96 5.65
N LYS A 90 -1.43 -7.66 5.71
CA LYS A 90 -1.14 -8.67 6.74
C LYS A 90 -1.08 -8.11 8.16
N GLU A 91 -0.66 -6.85 8.31
CA GLU A 91 -0.67 -6.14 9.61
C GLU A 91 -2.08 -5.74 10.08
N GLN A 92 -3.11 -5.94 9.26
CA GLN A 92 -4.50 -5.68 9.64
C GLN A 92 -5.16 -6.87 10.32
N LYS A 93 -6.37 -6.63 10.87
CA LYS A 93 -7.22 -7.71 11.36
C LYS A 93 -7.60 -8.65 10.21
N SER A 94 -7.62 -9.95 10.48
CA SER A 94 -8.05 -10.97 9.53
C SER A 94 -9.48 -10.70 9.05
N CYS A 95 -9.65 -10.47 7.75
CA CYS A 95 -10.94 -10.34 7.07
C CYS A 95 -11.10 -11.49 6.09
N ARG A 96 -12.29 -12.08 6.04
CA ARG A 96 -12.56 -13.24 5.16
C ARG A 96 -13.06 -12.84 3.77
N SER A 97 -13.49 -11.60 3.58
CA SER A 97 -13.95 -11.12 2.28
C SER A 97 -13.17 -9.88 1.86
N MET A 98 -12.80 -9.83 0.58
CA MET A 98 -11.96 -8.80 0.03
C MET A 98 -12.61 -8.15 -1.19
N ILE A 99 -12.60 -6.82 -1.21
CA ILE A 99 -12.84 -6.01 -2.40
C ILE A 99 -11.50 -5.42 -2.81
N VAL A 100 -11.10 -5.56 -4.06
CA VAL A 100 -9.89 -4.91 -4.60
C VAL A 100 -10.32 -3.92 -5.68
N VAL A 101 -10.05 -2.63 -5.46
CA VAL A 101 -10.15 -1.63 -6.53
C VAL A 101 -8.84 -1.68 -7.30
N MET A 102 -8.89 -2.30 -8.47
CA MET A 102 -7.71 -2.59 -9.28
C MET A 102 -7.08 -1.30 -9.80
N PRO A 103 -5.76 -1.25 -10.05
CA PRO A 103 -5.16 -0.14 -10.79
C PRO A 103 -5.83 0.09 -12.16
N ASP A 104 -5.54 1.22 -12.78
CA ASP A 104 -5.86 1.48 -14.19
C ASP A 104 -4.55 1.40 -14.95
N PHE A 105 -4.37 0.34 -15.74
CA PHE A 105 -3.18 0.09 -16.55
C PHE A 105 -3.29 0.76 -17.94
N GLY A 106 -4.45 1.35 -18.25
CA GLY A 106 -4.67 2.14 -19.45
C GLY A 106 -4.68 1.33 -20.74
N LYS A 107 -5.02 0.03 -20.68
CA LYS A 107 -5.21 -0.79 -21.89
C LYS A 107 -6.60 -0.53 -22.47
N GLU A 108 -6.67 -0.49 -23.80
CA GLU A 108 -7.94 -0.33 -24.51
C GLU A 108 -8.68 -1.66 -24.65
N ASP A 109 -7.94 -2.77 -24.76
CA ASP A 109 -8.51 -4.11 -24.84
C ASP A 109 -8.86 -4.66 -23.46
N PHE A 110 -10.04 -5.28 -23.36
CA PHE A 110 -10.57 -5.84 -22.12
C PHE A 110 -9.65 -6.93 -21.54
N TYR A 111 -9.19 -7.88 -22.36
CA TYR A 111 -8.38 -9.01 -21.88
C TYR A 111 -6.95 -8.58 -21.55
N GLU A 112 -6.41 -7.59 -22.26
CA GLU A 112 -5.12 -7.00 -21.90
C GLU A 112 -5.18 -6.30 -20.53
N GLU A 113 -6.19 -5.47 -20.26
CA GLU A 113 -6.35 -4.81 -18.96
C GLU A 113 -6.52 -5.84 -17.84
N ILE A 114 -7.45 -6.79 -18.02
CA ILE A 114 -7.71 -7.84 -17.03
C ILE A 114 -6.48 -8.73 -16.81
N GLY A 115 -5.64 -8.92 -17.84
CA GLY A 115 -4.37 -9.63 -17.73
C GLY A 115 -3.38 -8.92 -16.79
N GLU A 116 -3.18 -7.61 -16.97
CA GLU A 116 -2.33 -6.81 -16.08
C GLU A 116 -2.89 -6.75 -14.65
N GLU A 117 -4.21 -6.61 -14.51
CA GLU A 117 -4.90 -6.70 -13.24
C GLU A 117 -4.65 -8.06 -12.55
N ALA A 118 -4.75 -9.17 -13.28
CA ALA A 118 -4.50 -10.50 -12.75
C ALA A 118 -3.05 -10.70 -12.30
N ASP A 119 -2.07 -10.19 -13.05
CA ASP A 119 -0.66 -10.27 -12.68
C ASP A 119 -0.35 -9.42 -11.43
N CYS A 120 -0.93 -8.22 -11.33
CA CYS A 120 -0.85 -7.38 -10.13
C CYS A 120 -1.46 -8.08 -8.92
N LEU A 121 -2.66 -8.65 -9.07
CA LEU A 121 -3.33 -9.35 -7.98
C LEU A 121 -2.58 -10.61 -7.56
N ARG A 122 -1.96 -11.33 -8.51
CA ARG A 122 -1.10 -12.48 -8.21
C ARG A 122 0.06 -12.12 -7.31
N GLN A 123 0.74 -11.02 -7.60
CA GLN A 123 1.82 -10.53 -6.74
C GLN A 123 1.32 -10.08 -5.37
N PHE A 124 0.18 -9.39 -5.33
CA PHE A 124 -0.40 -8.89 -4.09
C PHE A 124 -0.93 -9.98 -3.16
N LEU A 125 -1.66 -10.97 -3.67
CA LEU A 125 -2.24 -12.05 -2.86
C LEU A 125 -1.21 -13.12 -2.54
N GLY A 126 -0.26 -13.39 -3.45
CA GLY A 126 0.62 -14.55 -3.36
C GLY A 126 -0.19 -15.83 -3.15
N GLU A 127 0.12 -16.56 -2.07
CA GLU A 127 -0.57 -17.79 -1.65
C GLU A 127 -1.67 -17.55 -0.60
N ASP A 128 -1.90 -16.30 -0.17
CA ASP A 128 -2.81 -16.01 0.96
C ASP A 128 -4.29 -16.02 0.57
N TYR A 129 -4.63 -16.20 -0.72
CA TYR A 129 -6.02 -16.20 -1.17
C TYR A 129 -6.85 -17.33 -0.54
N GLY A 130 -6.22 -18.43 -0.11
CA GLY A 130 -6.91 -19.56 0.54
C GLY A 130 -7.60 -19.22 1.87
N ALA A 131 -7.26 -18.07 2.49
CA ALA A 131 -7.93 -17.59 3.69
C ALA A 131 -9.22 -16.79 3.40
N LEU A 132 -9.52 -16.51 2.12
CA LEU A 132 -10.66 -15.73 1.69
C LEU A 132 -11.87 -16.62 1.39
N ASN A 133 -13.05 -16.09 1.70
CA ASN A 133 -14.36 -16.64 1.37
C ASN A 133 -15.04 -15.91 0.21
N GLY A 134 -14.49 -14.77 -0.22
CA GLY A 134 -15.01 -14.02 -1.36
C GLY A 134 -14.05 -12.93 -1.82
N LEU A 135 -13.87 -12.82 -3.13
CA LEU A 135 -12.98 -11.87 -3.77
C LEU A 135 -13.75 -11.13 -4.89
N LEU A 136 -13.91 -9.82 -4.69
CA LEU A 136 -14.54 -8.93 -5.65
C LEU A 136 -13.51 -7.97 -6.22
N LEU A 137 -13.37 -7.93 -7.54
CA LEU A 137 -12.49 -7.02 -8.24
C LEU A 137 -13.31 -5.89 -8.85
N ILE A 138 -12.89 -4.65 -8.60
CA ILE A 138 -13.46 -3.46 -9.21
C ILE A 138 -12.53 -3.00 -10.33
N SER A 139 -12.86 -3.39 -11.55
CA SER A 139 -12.06 -3.07 -12.74
C SER A 139 -12.56 -1.80 -13.42
N ARG A 140 -11.64 -1.10 -14.10
CA ARG A 140 -11.95 0.11 -14.87
C ARG A 140 -12.75 -0.21 -16.12
N VAL A 141 -12.52 -1.37 -16.75
CA VAL A 141 -13.21 -1.76 -18.00
C VAL A 141 -14.70 -1.96 -17.83
N LEU A 142 -15.15 -2.23 -16.60
CA LEU A 142 -16.57 -2.34 -16.26
C LEU A 142 -17.11 -1.08 -15.59
N GLU A 143 -16.31 -0.04 -15.37
CA GLU A 143 -16.82 1.21 -14.80
C GLU A 143 -17.88 1.78 -15.74
N ASN A 144 -19.09 2.00 -15.19
CA ASN A 144 -20.34 2.40 -15.85
C ASN A 144 -21.19 1.25 -16.40
N GLU A 145 -20.70 0.02 -16.36
CA GLU A 145 -21.51 -1.16 -16.65
C GLU A 145 -22.21 -1.63 -15.37
N GLU A 146 -23.50 -1.94 -15.46
CA GLU A 146 -24.24 -2.63 -14.38
C GLU A 146 -24.13 -4.16 -14.52
N ILE A 147 -23.00 -4.63 -15.04
CA ILE A 147 -22.71 -6.02 -15.34
C ILE A 147 -21.67 -6.56 -14.36
N GLN A 148 -21.82 -7.84 -14.03
CA GLN A 148 -20.86 -8.62 -13.27
C GLN A 148 -20.50 -9.84 -14.10
N ILE A 149 -19.22 -10.18 -14.09
CA ILE A 149 -18.71 -11.33 -14.82
C ILE A 149 -17.85 -12.17 -13.88
N SER A 150 -17.96 -13.49 -14.02
CA SER A 150 -16.95 -14.40 -13.49
C SER A 150 -15.75 -14.35 -14.42
N LEU A 151 -14.55 -14.27 -13.86
CA LEU A 151 -13.31 -14.31 -14.65
C LEU A 151 -12.65 -15.69 -14.66
N GLU A 152 -13.27 -16.69 -14.02
CA GLU A 152 -12.74 -18.04 -13.88
C GLU A 152 -12.61 -18.78 -15.21
N GLU A 153 -13.47 -18.46 -16.19
CA GLU A 153 -13.45 -19.06 -17.53
C GLU A 153 -12.58 -18.28 -18.51
N GLU A 154 -12.27 -17.02 -18.19
CA GLU A 154 -11.63 -16.07 -19.11
C GLU A 154 -10.11 -15.95 -18.88
N VAL A 155 -9.65 -16.10 -17.64
CA VAL A 155 -8.26 -15.81 -17.25
C VAL A 155 -7.66 -16.98 -16.47
N PRO A 156 -6.51 -17.54 -16.90
CA PRO A 156 -5.90 -18.71 -16.25
C PRO A 156 -5.63 -18.55 -14.74
N TYR A 157 -5.33 -17.32 -14.29
CA TYR A 157 -5.05 -17.07 -12.88
C TYR A 157 -6.28 -17.27 -11.98
N TYR A 158 -7.43 -16.75 -12.40
CA TYR A 158 -8.67 -16.85 -11.62
C TYR A 158 -9.24 -18.27 -11.70
N ALA A 159 -9.08 -18.95 -12.85
CA ALA A 159 -9.34 -20.38 -12.98
C ALA A 159 -8.57 -21.19 -11.93
N HIS A 160 -7.27 -20.88 -11.75
CA HIS A 160 -6.43 -21.54 -10.76
C HIS A 160 -6.89 -21.28 -9.32
N ILE A 161 -7.18 -20.02 -8.95
CA ILE A 161 -7.72 -19.68 -7.61
C ILE A 161 -8.98 -20.49 -7.30
N TYR A 162 -9.91 -20.57 -8.25
CA TYR A 162 -11.15 -21.30 -8.07
C TYR A 162 -10.92 -22.80 -7.92
N GLN A 163 -10.04 -23.39 -8.73
CA GLN A 163 -9.72 -24.82 -8.64
C GLN A 163 -8.98 -25.20 -7.35
N ASP A 164 -8.10 -24.33 -6.85
CA ASP A 164 -7.29 -24.57 -5.67
C ASP A 164 -8.08 -24.37 -4.36
N ALA A 165 -8.80 -23.25 -4.26
CA ALA A 165 -9.45 -22.83 -3.02
C ALA A 165 -10.99 -22.85 -3.05
N GLY A 166 -11.61 -23.09 -4.22
CA GLY A 166 -13.06 -22.92 -4.40
C GLY A 166 -13.53 -21.47 -4.23
N LEU A 167 -12.61 -20.51 -4.31
CA LEU A 167 -12.86 -19.09 -4.08
C LEU A 167 -13.40 -18.45 -5.37
N PRO A 168 -14.67 -18.00 -5.40
CA PRO A 168 -15.20 -17.33 -6.57
C PRO A 168 -14.57 -15.95 -6.74
N VAL A 169 -14.22 -15.62 -7.99
CA VAL A 169 -13.64 -14.31 -8.36
C VAL A 169 -14.61 -13.56 -9.26
N ILE A 170 -15.22 -12.51 -8.72
CA ILE A 170 -16.21 -11.69 -9.43
C ILE A 170 -15.56 -10.37 -9.83
N CYS A 171 -15.73 -9.96 -11.09
CA CYS A 171 -15.37 -8.64 -11.56
C CYS A 171 -16.60 -7.76 -11.79
N ALA A 172 -16.53 -6.50 -11.35
CA ALA A 172 -17.63 -5.54 -11.45
C ALA A 172 -17.12 -4.11 -11.67
N GLY A 173 -17.99 -3.22 -12.15
CA GLY A 173 -17.70 -1.78 -12.29
C GLY A 173 -17.78 -0.97 -10.99
N THR A 174 -18.35 -1.54 -9.94
CA THR A 174 -18.57 -0.83 -8.69
C THR A 174 -18.67 -1.75 -7.48
N ALA A 175 -18.12 -1.31 -6.34
CA ALA A 175 -18.31 -2.00 -5.06
C ALA A 175 -19.77 -1.94 -4.55
N ALA A 176 -20.62 -1.17 -5.24
CA ALA A 176 -21.97 -0.82 -4.83
C ALA A 176 -23.04 -1.86 -5.17
N ALA A 177 -22.92 -3.09 -4.64
CA ALA A 177 -24.02 -4.08 -4.64
C ALA A 177 -23.66 -5.38 -3.89
N HIS A 178 -22.43 -5.53 -3.39
CA HIS A 178 -21.92 -6.83 -2.97
C HIS A 178 -21.99 -7.02 -1.45
N GLY A 179 -22.73 -8.06 -1.06
CA GLY A 179 -23.16 -8.38 0.30
C GLY A 179 -22.09 -9.02 1.17
N PHE A 180 -20.98 -8.34 1.38
CA PHE A 180 -20.10 -8.66 2.50
C PHE A 180 -20.62 -7.94 3.75
N ASP A 181 -20.99 -8.71 4.78
CA ASP A 181 -21.40 -8.17 6.07
C ASP A 181 -20.20 -7.57 6.85
N ASP A 182 -19.02 -8.13 6.61
CA ASP A 182 -17.71 -7.67 7.05
C ASP A 182 -16.67 -7.95 5.97
N GLY A 183 -15.62 -7.13 5.90
CA GLY A 183 -14.61 -7.30 4.87
C GLY A 183 -13.56 -6.21 4.86
N ILE A 184 -12.61 -6.38 3.95
CA ILE A 184 -11.58 -5.41 3.66
C ILE A 184 -11.73 -4.91 2.23
N CYS A 185 -11.51 -3.62 2.01
CA CYS A 185 -11.37 -3.05 0.70
C CYS A 185 -9.95 -2.53 0.54
N ILE A 186 -9.25 -3.03 -0.48
CA ILE A 186 -7.93 -2.60 -0.88
C ILE A 186 -8.11 -1.68 -2.09
N ASP A 187 -7.87 -0.38 -1.92
CA ASP A 187 -7.96 0.58 -3.03
C ASP A 187 -6.58 0.92 -3.57
N MET A 188 -6.29 0.41 -4.77
CA MET A 188 -5.04 0.60 -5.49
C MET A 188 -5.13 1.66 -6.60
N ARG A 189 -6.29 2.29 -6.83
CA ARG A 189 -6.55 3.13 -8.01
C ARG A 189 -6.49 4.63 -7.69
N PRO A 190 -5.48 5.36 -8.20
CA PRO A 190 -5.44 6.82 -8.09
C PRO A 190 -6.66 7.47 -8.73
N GLY A 191 -7.26 8.47 -8.08
CA GLY A 191 -8.39 9.22 -8.63
C GLY A 191 -9.72 8.47 -8.67
N TYR A 192 -9.78 7.22 -8.18
CA TYR A 192 -11.04 6.48 -8.10
C TYR A 192 -12.09 7.18 -7.24
N ARG A 193 -13.26 7.44 -7.84
CA ARG A 193 -14.37 8.09 -7.15
C ARG A 193 -15.19 7.08 -6.38
N ILE A 194 -14.84 6.92 -5.11
CA ILE A 194 -15.49 5.96 -4.23
C ILE A 194 -17.00 6.23 -4.12
N PRO A 195 -17.85 5.23 -4.37
CA PRO A 195 -19.29 5.30 -4.09
C PRO A 195 -19.55 5.16 -2.57
N PHE A 196 -19.02 6.09 -1.76
CA PHE A 196 -18.92 5.96 -0.30
C PHE A 196 -20.24 5.70 0.43
N ARG A 197 -21.39 6.04 -0.17
CA ARG A 197 -22.73 5.75 0.40
C ARG A 197 -23.18 4.31 0.20
N LYS A 198 -22.66 3.64 -0.83
CA LYS A 198 -23.05 2.28 -1.23
C LYS A 198 -22.03 1.22 -0.80
N LEU A 199 -20.90 1.63 -0.22
CA LEU A 199 -19.93 0.69 0.36
C LEU A 199 -20.56 -0.11 1.52
N PRO A 200 -20.17 -1.39 1.70
CA PRO A 200 -20.57 -2.20 2.84
C PRO A 200 -20.36 -1.51 4.19
N ARG A 201 -21.14 -1.92 5.19
CA ARG A 201 -20.99 -1.42 6.57
C ARG A 201 -19.78 -2.08 7.23
N LYS A 202 -19.15 -1.43 8.22
CA LYS A 202 -18.04 -2.01 9.02
C LYS A 202 -16.82 -2.47 8.22
N LEU A 203 -16.68 -1.97 6.99
CA LEU A 203 -15.56 -2.27 6.12
C LEU A 203 -14.26 -1.69 6.68
N LEU A 204 -13.18 -2.46 6.63
CA LEU A 204 -11.83 -1.93 6.74
C LEU A 204 -11.40 -1.44 5.35
N TYR A 205 -11.20 -0.15 5.20
CA TYR A 205 -10.82 0.47 3.94
C TYR A 205 -9.35 0.85 3.95
N LEU A 206 -8.53 0.12 3.18
CA LEU A 206 -7.13 0.38 2.99
C LEU A 206 -6.91 1.18 1.71
N ASP A 207 -6.56 2.45 1.87
CA ASP A 207 -6.26 3.35 0.77
C ASP A 207 -4.75 3.34 0.46
N MET A 208 -4.37 2.61 -0.59
CA MET A 208 -2.98 2.53 -1.04
C MET A 208 -2.52 3.83 -1.71
N THR A 209 -3.47 4.66 -2.18
CA THR A 209 -3.18 5.93 -2.86
C THR A 209 -2.97 7.09 -1.88
N SER A 210 -3.45 6.93 -0.64
CA SER A 210 -3.44 7.97 0.40
C SER A 210 -4.04 9.30 -0.07
N ASP A 211 -5.19 9.22 -0.75
CA ASP A 211 -5.88 10.37 -1.32
C ASP A 211 -6.63 11.14 -0.22
N PRO A 212 -6.32 12.44 0.00
CA PRO A 212 -6.97 13.26 1.00
C PRO A 212 -8.50 13.37 0.83
N GLU A 213 -9.02 13.26 -0.40
CA GLU A 213 -10.45 13.27 -0.61
C GLU A 213 -11.10 11.98 -0.10
N LYS A 214 -10.47 10.82 -0.31
CA LYS A 214 -10.94 9.52 0.20
C LYS A 214 -10.98 9.52 1.73
N GLU A 215 -9.92 10.01 2.37
CA GLU A 215 -9.87 10.19 3.83
C GLU A 215 -11.01 11.09 4.32
N ARG A 216 -11.21 12.25 3.67
CA ARG A 216 -12.29 13.17 4.04
C ARG A 216 -13.66 12.54 3.89
N LEU A 217 -13.92 11.78 2.82
CA LEU A 217 -15.22 11.16 2.59
C LEU A 217 -15.50 10.03 3.58
N LEU A 218 -14.53 9.14 3.80
CA LEU A 218 -14.73 7.95 4.62
C LEU A 218 -14.65 8.26 6.12
N SER A 219 -13.58 8.93 6.58
CA SER A 219 -13.37 9.23 8.00
C SER A 219 -14.42 10.19 8.56
N VAL A 220 -14.92 11.14 7.75
CA VAL A 220 -15.88 12.15 8.22
C VAL A 220 -17.33 11.70 8.01
N LYS A 221 -17.67 11.12 6.85
CA LYS A 221 -19.08 10.82 6.48
C LYS A 221 -19.51 9.38 6.75
N ARG A 222 -18.59 8.44 6.91
CA ARG A 222 -18.86 7.01 7.17
C ARG A 222 -18.13 6.54 8.42
N LYS A 223 -18.59 6.97 9.59
CA LYS A 223 -18.01 6.59 10.90
C LYS A 223 -18.05 5.09 11.19
N ASP A 224 -18.84 4.34 10.44
CA ASP A 224 -18.90 2.89 10.51
C ASP A 224 -17.77 2.19 9.72
N ILE A 225 -17.07 2.90 8.84
CA ILE A 225 -15.92 2.38 8.07
C ILE A 225 -14.63 2.74 8.82
N CYS A 226 -13.73 1.77 8.94
CA CYS A 226 -12.38 2.01 9.44
C CYS A 226 -11.48 2.36 8.25
N TYR A 227 -11.09 3.63 8.12
CA TYR A 227 -10.19 4.08 7.06
C TYR A 227 -8.73 4.05 7.54
N VAL A 228 -7.85 3.45 6.74
CA VAL A 228 -6.40 3.47 6.95
C VAL A 228 -5.72 3.72 5.61
N SER A 229 -4.81 4.70 5.54
CA SER A 229 -4.02 4.97 4.34
C SER A 229 -2.63 4.36 4.44
N ALA A 230 -2.02 4.03 3.29
CA ALA A 230 -0.64 3.53 3.23
C ALA A 230 0.33 4.54 3.86
N LEU A 231 0.13 5.83 3.64
CA LEU A 231 0.95 6.88 4.22
C LEU A 231 0.89 6.89 5.76
N ASN A 232 -0.31 6.78 6.34
CA ASN A 232 -0.49 6.74 7.79
C ASN A 232 0.06 5.45 8.40
N PHE A 233 -0.10 4.32 7.71
CA PHE A 233 0.49 3.05 8.10
C PHE A 233 2.01 3.16 8.16
N LEU A 234 2.65 3.63 7.08
CA LEU A 234 4.11 3.78 7.02
C LEU A 234 4.64 4.76 8.06
N ASP A 235 3.96 5.88 8.29
CA ASP A 235 4.34 6.83 9.34
C ASP A 235 4.30 6.18 10.73
N THR A 236 3.30 5.34 10.99
CA THR A 236 3.18 4.58 12.24
C THR A 236 4.23 3.47 12.34
N TYR A 237 4.43 2.75 11.25
CA TYR A 237 5.36 1.63 11.13
C TYR A 237 6.81 2.07 11.37
N VAL A 238 7.24 3.13 10.71
CA VAL A 238 8.57 3.75 10.88
C VAL A 238 8.74 4.23 12.32
N ARG A 239 7.72 4.91 12.89
CA ARG A 239 7.79 5.42 14.27
C ARG A 239 7.96 4.31 15.31
N LYS A 240 7.24 3.20 15.17
CA LYS A 240 7.38 2.04 16.07
C LYS A 240 8.81 1.51 16.06
N ARG A 241 9.36 1.24 14.88
CA ARG A 241 10.72 0.70 14.72
C ARG A 241 11.82 1.67 15.12
N TYR A 242 11.63 2.96 14.84
CA TYR A 242 12.52 4.01 15.32
C TYR A 242 12.66 4.02 16.84
N ASN A 243 11.54 3.86 17.55
CA ASN A 243 11.55 3.83 19.01
C ASN A 243 12.18 2.54 19.56
N THR A 244 11.99 1.41 18.89
CA THR A 244 12.59 0.12 19.29
C THR A 244 14.11 0.12 19.10
N ASN A 245 14.62 0.64 17.98
CA ASN A 245 16.06 0.62 17.64
C ASN A 245 16.87 1.74 18.33
N ARG A 246 16.24 2.58 19.13
CA ARG A 246 16.90 3.63 19.93
C ARG A 246 17.45 3.12 21.27
N TYR A 247 17.13 1.90 21.67
CA TYR A 247 17.49 1.31 22.96
C TYR A 247 18.31 0.03 22.81
#